data_AF-A0A923G8R0-F1
#
_entry.id   AF-A0A923G8R0-F1
#
_cell.length_a   1.000
_cell.length_b   1.000
_cell.length_c   1.000
_cell.angle_alpha   90.00
_cell.angle_beta   90.00
_cell.angle_gamma   90.00
#
_symmetry.space_group_name_H-M   'P 1'
#
loop_
_entity.id
_entity.type
_entity.pdbx_description
1 polymer ?
#
loop_
_entity_poly.entity_id
_entity_poly.type
_entity_poly.pdbx_seq_one_letter_code
_entity_poly.pdbx_strand_id
1 'polypeptide(L)'
;MNEKFEEGKAWRQSLKAGDGVVITERDIARRKSITTVERVTATQVIVSDRSRRFNKQYGREVGTTYGATITPVTSEARARILADKNRSEFSTLTYRADRLSDEEISAMLDAVKALRASKEQEAP
;
A
#
# COMPACT_ATOMS: atom_id res chain seq x y z
N MET A 1 16.13 4.48 -25.79
CA MET A 1 15.08 3.80 -25.00
C MET A 1 15.48 3.94 -23.53
N ASN A 2 14.57 4.34 -22.63
CA ASN A 2 14.93 4.72 -21.25
C ASN A 2 15.15 3.47 -20.40
N GLU A 3 16.36 3.25 -19.86
CA GLU A 3 16.73 2.02 -19.12
C GLU A 3 15.76 1.70 -17.98
N LYS A 4 15.34 2.73 -17.24
CA LYS A 4 14.35 2.61 -16.15
C LYS A 4 13.00 2.06 -16.61
N PHE A 5 12.63 2.31 -17.87
CA PHE A 5 11.38 1.78 -18.42
C PHE A 5 11.49 0.27 -18.67
N GLU A 6 12.59 -0.18 -19.27
CA GLU A 6 12.82 -1.61 -19.53
C GLU A 6 13.04 -2.39 -18.23
N GLU A 7 13.75 -1.85 -17.24
CA GLU A 7 13.86 -2.44 -15.90
C GLU A 7 12.49 -2.61 -15.25
N GLY A 8 11.68 -1.54 -15.25
CA GLY A 8 10.33 -1.60 -14.70
C GLY A 8 9.45 -2.61 -15.44
N LYS A 9 9.60 -2.73 -16.76
CA LYS A 9 8.86 -3.68 -17.59
C LYS A 9 9.29 -5.12 -17.30
N ALA A 10 10.59 -5.38 -17.19
CA ALA A 10 11.13 -6.70 -16.83
C ALA A 10 10.63 -7.14 -15.45
N TRP A 11 10.66 -6.24 -14.46
CA TRP A 11 10.08 -6.51 -13.13
C TRP A 11 8.59 -6.88 -13.22
N ARG A 12 7.77 -6.12 -13.96
CA ARG A 12 6.35 -6.45 -14.15
C ARG A 12 6.14 -7.77 -14.88
N GLN A 13 7.06 -8.13 -15.77
CA GLN A 13 7.01 -9.38 -16.50
C GLN A 13 7.33 -10.59 -15.61
N SER A 14 8.15 -10.41 -14.58
CA SER A 14 8.50 -11.47 -13.62
C SER A 14 7.47 -11.70 -12.52
N LEU A 15 6.46 -10.83 -12.38
CA LEU A 15 5.43 -10.95 -11.34
C LEU A 15 4.63 -12.26 -11.44
N LYS A 16 4.28 -12.83 -10.29
CA LYS A 16 3.50 -14.05 -10.11
C LYS A 16 2.40 -13.84 -9.08
N ALA A 17 1.43 -14.76 -9.05
CA ALA A 17 0.43 -14.81 -7.99
C ALA A 17 1.11 -14.93 -6.62
N GLY A 18 0.64 -14.16 -5.64
CA GLY A 18 1.21 -14.04 -4.30
C GLY A 18 2.21 -12.89 -4.13
N ASP A 19 2.76 -12.33 -5.20
CA ASP A 19 3.72 -11.22 -5.10
C ASP A 19 3.07 -9.95 -4.53
N GLY A 20 3.80 -9.25 -3.66
CA GLY A 20 3.40 -7.95 -3.16
C GLY A 20 3.66 -6.84 -4.17
N VAL A 21 2.70 -5.93 -4.33
CA VAL A 21 2.87 -4.72 -5.15
C VAL A 21 2.35 -3.49 -4.40
N VAL A 22 2.95 -2.33 -4.67
CA VAL A 22 2.43 -1.04 -4.22
C VAL A 22 1.58 -0.45 -5.32
N ILE A 23 0.33 -0.12 -5.02
CA ILE A 23 -0.50 0.73 -5.86
C ILE A 23 -0.23 2.18 -5.46
N THR A 24 0.05 3.03 -6.43
CA THR A 24 0.10 4.48 -6.26
C THR A 24 -1.04 5.12 -7.05
N GLU A 25 -1.99 5.71 -6.34
CA GLU A 25 -3.07 6.48 -6.93
C GLU A 25 -2.53 7.79 -7.53
N ARG A 26 -3.07 8.19 -8.68
CA ARG A 26 -2.63 9.42 -9.35
C ARG A 26 -3.25 10.70 -8.76
N ASP A 27 -4.39 10.58 -8.08
CA ASP A 27 -5.22 11.72 -7.68
C ASP A 27 -4.78 12.42 -6.37
N ILE A 28 -5.49 13.50 -5.97
CA ILE A 28 -5.17 14.55 -4.95
C ILE A 28 -4.43 14.07 -3.69
N ALA A 29 -4.61 12.83 -3.23
CA ALA A 29 -3.96 12.32 -2.02
C ALA A 29 -2.75 11.38 -2.27
N ARG A 30 -2.37 11.10 -3.53
CA ARG A 30 -1.32 10.15 -3.94
C ARG A 30 -1.24 8.91 -3.04
N ARG A 31 -2.40 8.35 -2.71
CA ARG A 31 -2.49 7.27 -1.73
C ARG A 31 -1.69 6.09 -2.23
N LYS A 32 -0.86 5.56 -1.33
CA LYS A 32 -0.10 4.34 -1.56
C LYS A 32 -0.70 3.23 -0.72
N SER A 33 -0.92 2.08 -1.32
CA SER A 33 -1.38 0.88 -0.63
C SER A 33 -0.57 -0.33 -1.09
N ILE A 34 -0.35 -1.30 -0.19
CA ILE A 34 0.25 -2.58 -0.54
C ILE A 34 -0.89 -3.57 -0.76
N THR A 35 -0.83 -4.28 -1.88
CA THR A 35 -1.74 -5.38 -2.19
C THR A 35 -0.95 -6.57 -2.73
N THR A 36 -1.63 -7.67 -2.99
CA THR A 36 -1.06 -8.89 -3.54
C THR A 36 -1.54 -9.13 -4.96
N VAL A 37 -0.68 -9.70 -5.79
CA VAL A 37 -1.05 -10.18 -7.12
C VAL A 37 -1.90 -11.44 -6.94
N GLU A 38 -3.10 -11.41 -7.47
CA GLU A 38 -4.02 -12.54 -7.46
C GLU A 38 -3.69 -13.49 -8.62
N ARG A 39 -3.52 -12.94 -9.83
CA ARG A 39 -3.13 -13.70 -11.02
C ARG A 39 -2.48 -12.81 -12.07
N VAL A 40 -1.71 -13.43 -12.96
CA VAL A 40 -1.04 -12.74 -14.07
C VAL A 40 -1.45 -13.39 -15.39
N THR A 41 -1.84 -12.55 -16.35
CA THR A 41 -2.16 -12.97 -17.72
C THR A 41 -1.03 -12.56 -18.68
N ALA A 42 -1.20 -12.85 -19.97
CA ALA A 42 -0.25 -12.45 -21.00
C ALA A 42 0.03 -10.94 -21.00
N THR A 43 -1.01 -10.12 -20.76
CA THR A 43 -0.93 -8.66 -20.88
C THR A 43 -1.26 -7.90 -19.60
N GLN A 44 -1.78 -8.57 -18.57
CA GLN A 44 -2.29 -7.91 -17.37
C GLN A 44 -1.80 -8.57 -16.08
N VAL A 45 -1.67 -7.76 -15.04
CA VAL A 45 -1.49 -8.16 -13.65
C VAL A 45 -2.78 -7.83 -12.92
N ILE A 46 -3.37 -8.83 -12.27
CA ILE A 46 -4.63 -8.68 -11.53
C ILE A 46 -4.29 -8.78 -10.05
N VAL A 47 -4.72 -7.80 -9.27
CA VAL A 47 -4.42 -7.70 -7.84
C VAL A 47 -5.66 -7.92 -7.00
N SER A 48 -5.47 -8.35 -5.74
CA SER A 48 -6.56 -8.65 -4.81
C SER A 48 -7.36 -7.42 -4.38
N ASP A 49 -6.80 -6.21 -4.48
CA ASP A 49 -7.54 -4.96 -4.28
C ASP A 49 -8.62 -4.80 -5.36
N ARG A 50 -9.86 -5.21 -5.04
CA ARG A 50 -11.05 -5.10 -5.90
C ARG A 50 -10.88 -5.70 -7.30
N SER A 51 -10.02 -6.72 -7.44
CA SER A 51 -9.67 -7.35 -8.72
C SER A 51 -9.21 -6.34 -9.78
N ARG A 52 -8.53 -5.26 -9.36
CA ARG A 52 -7.99 -4.24 -10.26
C ARG A 52 -6.98 -4.84 -11.22
N ARG A 53 -6.93 -4.26 -12.43
CA ARG A 53 -6.17 -4.81 -13.56
C ARG A 53 -5.15 -3.79 -14.04
N PHE A 54 -3.89 -4.18 -14.07
CA PHE A 54 -2.78 -3.34 -14.50
C PHE A 54 -2.14 -3.91 -15.75
N ASN A 55 -1.80 -3.05 -16.70
CA ASN A 55 -1.09 -3.44 -17.90
C ASN A 55 0.33 -3.91 -17.55
N LYS A 56 0.72 -5.09 -18.01
CA LYS A 56 2.01 -5.73 -17.69
C LYS A 56 3.21 -4.98 -18.27
N GLN A 57 3.04 -4.28 -19.39
CA GLN A 57 4.10 -3.49 -20.01
C GLN A 57 4.32 -2.16 -19.30
N TYR A 58 3.25 -1.42 -19.01
CA TYR A 58 3.34 -0.04 -18.52
C TYR A 58 3.09 0.11 -17.01
N GLY A 59 2.51 -0.90 -16.36
CA GLY A 59 2.15 -0.86 -14.95
C GLY A 59 0.95 0.03 -14.61
N ARG A 60 0.23 0.56 -15.62
CA ARG A 60 -0.95 1.41 -15.45
C ARG A 60 -2.23 0.61 -15.40
N GLU A 61 -3.17 1.07 -14.61
CA GLU A 61 -4.51 0.49 -14.53
C GLU A 61 -5.23 0.55 -15.90
N VAL A 62 -5.90 -0.55 -16.23
CA VAL A 62 -6.59 -0.76 -17.50
C VAL A 62 -8.05 -0.31 -17.38
N GLY A 63 -8.56 0.41 -18.38
CA GLY A 63 -9.94 0.90 -18.41
C GLY A 63 -10.14 2.25 -17.70
N THR A 64 -9.06 2.94 -17.36
CA THR A 64 -9.06 4.22 -16.65
C THR A 64 -8.15 5.23 -17.33
N THR A 65 -8.62 6.46 -17.56
CA THR A 65 -7.83 7.53 -18.21
C THR A 65 -6.69 8.03 -17.32
N TYR A 66 -6.93 8.13 -16.00
CA TYR A 66 -5.94 8.57 -15.00
C TYR A 66 -5.69 7.48 -13.95
N GLY A 67 -5.54 6.24 -14.43
CA GLY A 67 -5.38 5.07 -13.59
C GLY A 67 -4.18 5.09 -12.66
N ALA A 68 -4.29 4.33 -11.57
CA ALA A 68 -3.17 4.08 -10.67
C ALA A 68 -2.04 3.33 -11.38
N THR A 69 -0.88 3.29 -10.71
CA THR A 69 0.28 2.51 -11.17
C THR A 69 0.75 1.53 -10.12
N ILE A 70 1.25 0.37 -10.57
CA ILE A 70 1.94 -0.59 -9.70
C ILE A 70 3.46 -0.39 -9.72
N THR A 71 4.06 -0.47 -8.54
CA THR A 71 5.51 -0.42 -8.31
C THR A 71 5.96 -1.52 -7.34
N PRO A 72 7.25 -1.90 -7.33
CA PRO A 72 7.78 -2.86 -6.37
C PRO A 72 7.53 -2.42 -4.93
N VAL A 73 7.37 -3.39 -4.03
CA VAL A 73 7.35 -3.12 -2.59
C VAL A 73 8.77 -2.92 -2.09
N THR A 74 9.10 -1.70 -1.68
CA THR A 74 10.38 -1.37 -1.03
C THR A 74 10.19 -1.18 0.48
N SER A 75 11.28 -1.28 1.25
CA SER A 75 11.27 -0.98 2.69
C SER A 75 10.79 0.45 2.97
N GLU A 76 11.25 1.42 2.18
CA GLU A 76 10.81 2.82 2.27
C GLU A 76 9.29 2.95 2.00
N ALA A 77 8.79 2.26 0.96
CA ALA A 77 7.36 2.29 0.66
C ALA A 77 6.52 1.67 1.78
N ARG A 78 6.99 0.56 2.37
CA ARG A 78 6.34 -0.05 3.55
C ARG A 78 6.29 0.91 4.73
N ALA A 79 7.42 1.56 5.06
CA ALA A 79 7.50 2.50 6.16
C ALA A 79 6.56 3.70 5.97
N ARG A 80 6.54 4.28 4.76
CA ARG A 80 5.65 5.42 4.47
C ARG A 80 4.18 5.06 4.55
N ILE A 81 3.79 3.91 3.98
CA ILE A 81 2.39 3.45 4.02
C ILE A 81 1.96 3.15 5.46
N LEU A 82 2.85 2.58 6.27
CA LEU A 82 2.59 2.35 7.69
C LEU A 82 2.42 3.67 8.45
N ALA A 83 3.30 4.65 8.23
CA ALA A 83 3.20 5.98 8.84
C ALA A 83 1.88 6.68 8.47
N ASP A 84 1.49 6.68 7.19
CA ASP A 84 0.22 7.26 6.74
C ASP A 84 -0.98 6.58 7.39
N LYS A 85 -0.95 5.24 7.51
CA LYS A 85 -1.99 4.47 8.20
C LYS A 85 -2.06 4.83 9.69
N ASN A 86 -0.91 4.88 10.35
CA ASN A 86 -0.80 5.23 11.76
C ASN A 86 -1.32 6.65 12.03
N ARG A 87 -0.96 7.63 11.20
CA ARG A 87 -1.50 9.00 11.30
C ARG A 87 -3.01 9.04 11.13
N SER A 88 -3.55 8.31 10.14
CA SER A 88 -4.99 8.24 9.92
C SER A 88 -5.70 7.62 11.12
N GLU A 89 -5.18 6.52 11.67
CA GLU A 89 -5.76 5.84 12.84
C GLU A 89 -5.67 6.75 14.08
N PHE A 90 -4.53 7.38 14.31
CA PHE A 90 -4.33 8.30 15.42
C PHE A 90 -5.22 9.55 15.32
N SER A 91 -5.41 10.08 14.11
CA SER A 91 -6.33 11.19 13.86
C SER A 91 -7.79 10.84 14.17
N THR A 92 -8.19 9.56 14.09
CA THR A 92 -9.53 9.14 14.53
C THR A 92 -9.65 9.04 16.05
N LEU A 93 -8.54 8.79 16.74
CA LEU A 93 -8.50 8.71 18.21
C LEU A 93 -8.38 10.10 18.84
N THR A 94 -7.64 11.00 18.21
CA THR A 94 -7.42 12.36 18.67
C THR A 94 -7.52 13.29 17.47
N TYR A 95 -8.41 14.28 17.53
CA TYR A 95 -8.58 15.29 16.48
C TYR A 95 -7.36 16.24 16.32
N ARG A 96 -6.15 15.85 16.77
CA ARG A 96 -4.92 16.66 16.83
C ARG A 96 -3.65 15.81 16.58
N ALA A 97 -3.55 15.17 15.42
CA ALA A 97 -2.35 14.42 15.02
C ALA A 97 -1.14 15.32 14.73
N ASP A 98 -1.37 16.61 14.53
CA ASP A 98 -0.42 17.58 13.97
C ASP A 98 0.78 17.91 14.90
N ARG A 99 0.80 17.38 16.12
CA ARG A 99 1.81 17.69 17.15
C ARG A 99 2.78 16.55 17.46
N LEU A 100 2.59 15.37 16.87
CA LEU A 100 3.37 14.17 17.20
C LEU A 100 4.10 13.65 15.96
N SER A 101 5.32 13.16 16.19
CA SER A 101 6.11 12.45 15.19
C SER A 101 5.52 11.07 14.87
N ASP A 102 5.92 10.48 13.74
CA ASP A 102 5.48 9.13 13.34
C ASP A 102 5.84 8.06 14.38
N GLU A 103 6.96 8.24 15.05
CA GLU A 103 7.45 7.36 16.12
C GLU A 103 6.56 7.45 17.35
N GLU A 104 6.23 8.67 17.81
CA GLU A 104 5.32 8.89 18.93
C GLU A 104 3.91 8.36 18.63
N ILE A 105 3.41 8.61 17.42
CA ILE A 105 2.11 8.10 16.96
C ILE A 105 2.12 6.56 16.99
N SER A 106 3.16 5.94 16.45
CA SER A 106 3.29 4.47 16.45
C SER A 106 3.30 3.92 17.88
N ALA A 107 4.11 4.50 18.77
CA ALA A 107 4.21 4.07 20.17
C ALA A 107 2.87 4.21 20.91
N MET A 108 2.12 5.29 20.68
CA MET A 108 0.78 5.47 21.27
C MET A 108 -0.22 4.43 20.76
N LEU A 109 -0.21 4.13 19.46
CA LEU A 109 -1.08 3.10 18.90
C LEU A 109 -0.75 1.70 19.43
N ASP A 110 0.53 1.40 19.61
CA ASP A 110 0.96 0.12 20.20
C ASP A 110 0.51 0.01 21.67
N ALA A 111 0.61 1.10 22.44
CA ALA A 111 0.07 1.15 23.80
C ALA A 111 -1.46 0.94 23.84
N VAL A 112 -2.21 1.58 22.93
CA VAL A 112 -3.67 1.40 22.83
C VAL A 112 -4.04 -0.05 22.50
N LYS A 113 -3.32 -0.70 21.58
CA LYS A 113 -3.53 -2.11 21.24
C LYS A 113 -3.26 -3.03 22.43
N ALA A 114 -2.16 -2.80 23.15
CA ALA A 114 -1.83 -3.58 24.35
C ALA A 114 -2.90 -3.44 25.45
N LEU A 115 -3.43 -2.23 25.65
CA LEU A 115 -4.51 -1.97 26.61
C LEU A 115 -5.85 -2.64 26.20
N ARG A 116 -6.13 -2.76 24.91
CA ARG A 116 -7.32 -3.48 24.43
C ARG A 116 -7.19 -4.99 24.62
N ALA A 117 -6.04 -5.54 24.27
CA ALA A 117 -5.78 -6.98 24.41
C ALA A 117 -5.84 -7.44 25.88
N SER A 118 -5.33 -6.64 26.81
CA SER A 118 -5.43 -6.92 28.26
C SER A 118 -6.87 -6.87 28.77
N LYS A 119 -7.70 -5.93 28.30
CA LYS A 119 -9.12 -5.86 28.67
C LYS A 119 -9.94 -7.05 28.15
N GLU A 120 -9.60 -7.62 27.01
CA GLU A 120 -10.26 -8.84 26.49
C GLU A 120 -9.92 -10.08 27.31
N GLN A 121 -8.75 -10.12 27.98
CA GLN A 121 -8.36 -11.22 28.85
C GLN A 121 -9.01 -11.18 30.24
N GLU A 122 -9.53 -10.03 30.65
CA GLU A 122 -10.24 -9.83 31.94
C GLU A 122 -11.77 -9.96 31.82
N ALA A 123 -12.31 -10.19 30.62
CA ALA A 123 -13.73 -10.44 30.42
C ALA A 123 -14.05 -11.93 30.74
N PRO A 124 -14.95 -12.21 31.71
CA PRO A 124 -15.30 -13.58 32.14
C PRO A 124 -16.07 -14.38 31.09
#